data_AF-A0A658KG68-F1
#
_entry.id   AF-A0A658KG68-F1
#
_cell.length_a   1.000
_cell.length_b   1.000
_cell.length_c   1.000
_cell.angle_alpha   90.00
_cell.angle_beta   90.00
_cell.angle_gamma   90.00
#
_symmetry.space_group_name_H-M   'P 1'
#
loop_
_entity.id
_entity.type
_entity.pdbx_description
1 polymer ?
#
loop_
_entity_poly.entity_id
_entity_poly.type
_entity_poly.pdbx_seq_one_letter_code
_entity_poly.pdbx_strand_id
1 'polypeptide(L)'
;MSQFDLKRRRVIQAVGAGLLLPGLAPAVIASVQDRPKMVDGVQSGDVLGDKAMVWSRSDRPSRMVVEWDTRSMFTQPRRVVSALADPRTDFTARVELSGLPVDQAIFYRVSFEDAQSGVASEPWFGHLRSTPQQRRDIRFVWSGDTVGQGFGINPDVGGMRIYEAMRLRLPDFFIHSGDTIYADGPVPEQITTEGGRIWRNLTTEAKSKVAETLDEYRGNYRYNLMDENLRRFNAEVPQIWQWDDHEVTNNWSPSKQLDERYKVKDIQLLSSRARQAYLEYAPLRLQQADNGGRIYRKIPYGPMLDVFVLDMRSYRDGNDANLAEKPGPTTAFLGREQLDWLKRELNASRAQWKVIAADMPIGLGVPDGEVSPGVARWEAIANGNDGPALGRELEVAELLAYLRAQKIRDCVWLTADVHYCAAHHYQPDRAVFQDFDPFWEFVAGPLNAGSFGPNVLDKTFGPELVFQKAPPAQNTSPFAGYQFFGEVNIDGQTGDMSVALRDLDGVSVFERKLQPTVEISRIV
;
A
#
# COMPACT_ATOMS: atom_id res chain seq x y z
N MET A 1 -26.94 -26.51 -44.05
CA MET A 1 -26.87 -25.21 -44.73
C MET A 1 -28.27 -24.65 -44.86
N SER A 2 -28.61 -23.61 -44.09
CA SER A 2 -29.42 -22.47 -44.55
C SER A 2 -29.63 -21.53 -43.37
N GLN A 3 -29.25 -20.27 -43.58
CA GLN A 3 -29.19 -19.18 -42.61
C GLN A 3 -30.60 -18.68 -42.26
N PHE A 4 -30.80 -18.34 -40.99
CA PHE A 4 -31.92 -17.51 -40.54
C PHE A 4 -31.54 -16.03 -40.71
N ASP A 5 -32.34 -15.30 -41.49
CA ASP A 5 -32.35 -13.83 -41.53
C ASP A 5 -33.72 -13.34 -41.07
N LEU A 6 -33.75 -12.56 -39.98
CA LEU A 6 -34.97 -11.99 -39.39
C LEU A 6 -34.73 -10.53 -39.02
N LYS A 7 -34.67 -9.66 -40.02
CA LYS A 7 -34.99 -8.23 -39.86
C LYS A 7 -36.42 -7.96 -40.32
N ARG A 8 -37.32 -7.73 -39.34
CA ARG A 8 -38.43 -6.75 -39.37
C ARG A 8 -39.35 -6.97 -38.17
N ARG A 9 -39.28 -6.09 -37.16
CA ARG A 9 -40.39 -5.90 -36.23
C ARG A 9 -40.98 -4.51 -36.43
N ARG A 10 -42.26 -4.53 -36.79
CA ARG A 10 -43.17 -3.39 -36.95
C ARG A 10 -43.44 -2.76 -35.59
N VAL A 11 -43.44 -1.44 -35.57
CA VAL A 11 -43.98 -0.59 -34.50
C VAL A 11 -45.50 -0.75 -34.48
N ILE A 12 -46.07 -1.04 -33.32
CA ILE A 12 -47.49 -0.85 -33.03
C ILE A 12 -47.59 0.20 -31.94
N GLN A 13 -48.13 1.36 -32.28
CA GLN A 13 -48.63 2.35 -31.35
C GLN A 13 -50.01 1.88 -30.85
N ALA A 14 -50.19 1.82 -29.55
CA ALA A 14 -51.50 1.72 -28.93
C ALA A 14 -51.64 2.87 -27.92
N VAL A 15 -52.55 3.79 -28.22
CA VAL A 15 -53.06 4.82 -27.30
C VAL A 15 -54.20 4.19 -26.50
N GLY A 16 -54.09 4.22 -25.17
CA GLY A 16 -55.14 3.76 -24.25
C GLY A 16 -55.23 4.70 -23.05
N ALA A 17 -56.42 5.21 -22.80
CA ALA A 17 -56.72 6.29 -21.86
C ALA A 17 -56.81 5.84 -20.40
N GLY A 18 -56.23 6.66 -19.50
CA GLY A 18 -56.84 7.13 -18.24
C GLY A 18 -57.10 6.16 -17.09
N LEU A 19 -56.13 6.06 -16.16
CA LEU A 19 -56.37 5.91 -14.72
C LEU A 19 -55.48 6.93 -13.99
N LEU A 20 -56.10 7.91 -13.33
CA LEU A 20 -55.43 8.93 -12.52
C LEU A 20 -55.01 8.32 -11.18
N LEU A 21 -53.74 7.93 -11.06
CA LEU A 21 -53.08 7.66 -9.79
C LEU A 21 -52.37 8.94 -9.29
N PRO A 22 -52.34 9.21 -7.97
CA PRO A 22 -51.72 10.42 -7.45
C PRO A 22 -50.19 10.34 -7.58
N GLY A 23 -49.65 11.24 -8.41
CA GLY A 23 -48.35 11.91 -8.22
C GLY A 23 -47.14 11.04 -7.90
N LEU A 24 -46.75 10.14 -8.80
CA LEU A 24 -45.31 9.89 -8.99
C LEU A 24 -44.81 11.01 -9.90
N ALA A 25 -43.98 11.91 -9.36
CA ALA A 25 -43.19 12.79 -10.20
C ALA A 25 -42.51 11.94 -11.29
N PRO A 26 -42.49 12.37 -12.56
CA PRO A 26 -41.83 11.61 -13.60
C PRO A 26 -40.39 11.37 -13.14
N ALA A 27 -40.00 10.11 -12.98
CA ALA A 27 -38.61 9.76 -12.81
C ALA A 27 -37.92 10.24 -14.08
N VAL A 28 -37.27 11.39 -14.01
CA VAL A 28 -36.37 11.85 -15.05
C VAL A 28 -35.25 10.82 -15.07
N ILE A 29 -35.36 9.84 -15.97
CA ILE A 29 -34.24 8.96 -16.28
C ILE A 29 -33.23 9.87 -16.95
N ALA A 30 -32.32 10.42 -16.14
CA ALA A 30 -31.19 11.19 -16.65
C ALA A 30 -30.50 10.35 -17.74
N SER A 31 -30.14 11.00 -18.85
CA SER A 31 -29.36 10.35 -19.89
C SER A 31 -28.12 9.72 -19.24
N VAL A 32 -27.72 8.53 -19.69
CA VAL A 32 -26.50 7.86 -19.22
C VAL A 32 -25.27 8.76 -19.37
N GLN A 33 -25.31 9.73 -20.29
CA GLN A 33 -24.24 10.72 -20.49
C GLN A 33 -24.18 11.82 -19.41
N ASP A 34 -25.30 12.10 -18.74
CA ASP A 34 -25.42 13.18 -17.75
C ASP A 34 -24.95 12.74 -16.36
N ARG A 35 -24.79 11.43 -16.13
CA ARG A 35 -24.38 10.87 -14.84
C ARG A 35 -22.88 11.02 -14.62
N PRO A 36 -22.43 11.36 -13.40
CA PRO A 36 -21.03 11.22 -13.00
C PRO A 36 -20.54 9.78 -13.19
N LYS A 37 -19.25 9.60 -13.46
CA LYS A 37 -18.62 8.28 -13.64
C LYS A 37 -17.60 8.01 -12.53
N MET A 38 -17.57 6.76 -12.06
CA MET A 38 -16.62 6.25 -11.08
C MET A 38 -15.61 5.32 -11.78
N VAL A 39 -14.70 5.90 -12.55
CA VAL A 39 -13.78 5.12 -13.39
C VAL A 39 -12.73 4.35 -12.56
N ASP A 40 -12.36 4.90 -11.41
CA ASP A 40 -11.27 4.41 -10.55
C ASP A 40 -11.76 3.46 -9.43
N GLY A 41 -13.04 3.11 -9.42
CA GLY A 41 -13.64 2.22 -8.43
C GLY A 41 -13.74 2.82 -7.04
N VAL A 42 -13.72 1.96 -6.01
CA VAL A 42 -13.79 2.36 -4.60
C VAL A 42 -12.67 1.68 -3.84
N GLN A 43 -12.24 2.33 -2.76
CA GLN A 43 -11.27 1.77 -1.84
C GLN A 43 -11.76 1.96 -0.40
N SER A 44 -11.41 1.04 0.49
CA SER A 44 -11.54 1.26 1.94
C SER A 44 -10.18 1.14 2.61
N GLY A 45 -10.02 1.73 3.80
CA GLY A 45 -8.75 1.72 4.50
C GLY A 45 -8.84 2.26 5.93
N ASP A 46 -7.72 2.19 6.65
CA ASP A 46 -7.59 2.68 8.04
C ASP A 46 -8.76 2.26 8.95
N VAL A 47 -9.13 0.97 8.88
CA VAL A 47 -10.16 0.37 9.73
C VAL A 47 -9.66 0.35 11.17
N LEU A 48 -10.34 1.10 12.03
CA LEU A 48 -9.91 1.42 13.38
C LEU A 48 -11.12 1.42 14.31
N GLY A 49 -11.23 0.44 15.20
CA GLY A 49 -12.33 0.39 16.16
C GLY A 49 -13.68 0.30 15.43
N ASP A 50 -14.53 1.30 15.67
CA ASP A 50 -15.85 1.46 15.07
C ASP A 50 -15.83 2.34 13.80
N LYS A 51 -14.66 2.57 13.19
CA LYS A 51 -14.48 3.48 12.06
C LYS A 51 -13.75 2.84 10.89
N ALA A 52 -14.01 3.34 9.68
CA ALA A 52 -13.29 2.99 8.47
C ALA A 52 -13.32 4.14 7.47
N MET A 53 -12.26 4.31 6.68
CA MET A 53 -12.25 5.24 5.56
C MET A 53 -12.84 4.58 4.32
N VAL A 54 -13.62 5.34 3.55
CA VAL A 54 -14.03 4.99 2.18
C VAL A 54 -13.60 6.11 1.25
N TRP A 55 -13.01 5.73 0.12
CA TRP A 55 -12.48 6.62 -0.92
C TRP A 55 -13.06 6.27 -2.28
N SER A 56 -13.29 7.28 -3.12
CA SER A 56 -13.56 7.11 -4.56
C SER A 56 -13.24 8.40 -5.32
N ARG A 57 -13.33 8.37 -6.65
CA ARG A 57 -13.09 9.51 -7.54
C ARG A 57 -14.21 9.65 -8.57
N SER A 58 -14.64 10.88 -8.80
CA SER A 58 -15.61 11.24 -9.85
C SER A 58 -14.89 11.75 -11.11
N ASP A 59 -15.56 11.74 -12.25
CA ASP A 59 -15.09 12.40 -13.48
C ASP A 59 -15.40 13.91 -13.52
N ARG A 60 -16.17 14.43 -12.55
CA ARG A 60 -16.67 15.82 -12.52
C ARG A 60 -17.01 16.29 -11.11
N PRO A 61 -17.30 17.60 -10.90
CA PRO A 61 -17.71 18.11 -9.59
C PRO A 61 -18.92 17.36 -9.04
N SER A 62 -18.78 16.69 -7.91
CA SER A 62 -19.83 15.84 -7.36
C SER A 62 -19.63 15.61 -5.86
N ARG A 63 -20.65 15.14 -5.17
CA ARG A 63 -20.56 14.69 -3.77
C ARG A 63 -20.61 13.17 -3.72
N MET A 64 -19.64 12.57 -3.07
CA MET A 64 -19.64 11.13 -2.81
C MET A 64 -20.69 10.83 -1.74
N VAL A 65 -21.55 9.88 -2.04
CA VAL A 65 -22.54 9.32 -1.13
C VAL A 65 -22.16 7.89 -0.85
N VAL A 66 -22.00 7.56 0.42
CA VAL A 66 -21.71 6.20 0.87
C VAL A 66 -22.88 5.72 1.71
N GLU A 67 -23.44 4.59 1.33
CA GLU A 67 -24.43 3.87 2.12
C GLU A 67 -23.86 2.54 2.56
N TRP A 68 -23.99 2.20 3.84
CA TRP A 68 -23.47 0.95 4.39
C TRP A 68 -24.46 0.23 5.31
N ASP A 69 -24.40 -1.09 5.34
CA ASP A 69 -25.23 -1.98 6.17
C ASP A 69 -24.40 -3.24 6.53
N THR A 70 -24.79 -3.97 7.57
CA THR A 70 -24.22 -5.29 7.90
C THR A 70 -24.82 -6.40 7.04
N ARG A 71 -25.81 -6.07 6.21
CA ARG A 71 -26.47 -6.97 5.26
C ARG A 71 -26.30 -6.45 3.84
N SER A 72 -25.89 -7.31 2.93
CA SER A 72 -25.67 -7.00 1.51
C SER A 72 -26.93 -6.53 0.75
N MET A 73 -28.13 -6.75 1.32
CA MET A 73 -29.40 -6.28 0.77
C MET A 73 -29.72 -4.81 1.09
N PHE A 74 -28.90 -4.14 1.92
CA PHE A 74 -29.09 -2.73 2.32
C PHE A 74 -30.52 -2.42 2.78
N THR A 75 -31.05 -3.23 3.69
CA THR A 75 -32.41 -3.05 4.22
C THR A 75 -32.53 -1.90 5.22
N GLN A 76 -31.44 -1.52 5.89
CA GLN A 76 -31.36 -0.40 6.83
C GLN A 76 -30.02 0.34 6.68
N PRO A 77 -29.74 0.91 5.50
CA PRO A 77 -28.45 1.50 5.22
C PRO A 77 -28.26 2.78 6.03
N ARG A 78 -27.05 2.99 6.55
CA ARG A 78 -26.61 4.28 7.07
C ARG A 78 -25.95 5.05 5.95
N ARG A 79 -26.32 6.33 5.81
CA ARG A 79 -25.86 7.21 4.72
C ARG A 79 -24.88 8.26 5.23
N VAL A 80 -23.78 8.45 4.53
CA VAL A 80 -22.75 9.48 4.77
C VAL A 80 -22.46 10.20 3.45
N VAL A 81 -22.25 11.51 3.49
CA VAL A 81 -21.95 12.32 2.29
C VAL A 81 -20.65 13.08 2.49
N SER A 82 -19.81 13.11 1.45
CA SER A 82 -18.54 13.83 1.48
C SER A 82 -18.70 15.35 1.32
N ALA A 83 -17.59 16.05 1.56
CA ALA A 83 -17.37 17.36 0.96
C ALA A 83 -17.41 17.29 -0.58
N LEU A 84 -17.47 18.43 -1.25
CA LEU A 84 -17.46 18.48 -2.71
C LEU A 84 -16.13 17.93 -3.23
N ALA A 85 -16.18 16.91 -4.09
CA ALA A 85 -15.07 16.52 -4.95
C ALA A 85 -15.03 17.48 -6.13
N ASP A 86 -13.90 18.16 -6.34
CA ASP A 86 -13.73 19.18 -7.37
C ASP A 86 -12.31 19.15 -7.95
N PRO A 87 -11.98 19.96 -8.97
CA PRO A 87 -10.67 19.91 -9.62
C PRO A 87 -9.46 20.09 -8.68
N ARG A 88 -9.64 20.74 -7.52
CA ARG A 88 -8.55 21.00 -6.57
C ARG A 88 -8.03 19.71 -5.92
N THR A 89 -8.88 18.70 -5.78
CA THR A 89 -8.53 17.38 -5.22
C THR A 89 -8.48 16.29 -6.29
N ASP A 90 -8.44 16.68 -7.57
CA ASP A 90 -8.63 15.76 -8.71
C ASP A 90 -9.94 14.96 -8.61
N PHE A 91 -11.00 15.60 -8.10
CA PHE A 91 -12.31 14.99 -7.90
C PHE A 91 -12.30 13.74 -7.01
N THR A 92 -11.24 13.56 -6.21
CA THR A 92 -11.19 12.53 -5.16
C THR A 92 -12.06 12.96 -3.99
N ALA A 93 -12.71 11.99 -3.38
CA ALA A 93 -13.52 12.17 -2.18
C ALA A 93 -13.23 11.05 -1.18
N ARG A 94 -13.30 11.41 0.10
CA ARG A 94 -13.23 10.47 1.22
C ARG A 94 -14.30 10.78 2.25
N VAL A 95 -14.77 9.73 2.92
CA VAL A 95 -15.59 9.84 4.14
C VAL A 95 -15.08 8.87 5.19
N GLU A 96 -15.26 9.23 6.46
CA GLU A 96 -15.11 8.31 7.58
C GLU A 96 -16.49 7.73 7.92
N LEU A 97 -16.60 6.40 7.88
CA LEU A 97 -17.70 5.67 8.49
C LEU A 97 -17.45 5.61 10.01
N SER A 98 -18.51 5.68 10.80
CA SER A 98 -18.44 5.62 12.28
C SER A 98 -19.58 4.81 12.86
N GLY A 99 -19.42 4.34 14.11
CA GLY A 99 -20.39 3.49 14.78
C GLY A 99 -20.53 2.11 14.11
N LEU A 100 -19.47 1.62 13.47
CA LEU A 100 -19.43 0.26 12.92
C LEU A 100 -19.57 -0.75 14.07
N PRO A 101 -20.44 -1.77 13.94
CA PRO A 101 -20.49 -2.86 14.91
C PRO A 101 -19.16 -3.61 14.92
N VAL A 102 -18.79 -4.16 16.08
CA VAL A 102 -17.52 -4.88 16.28
C VAL A 102 -17.50 -6.19 15.49
N ASP A 103 -16.34 -6.53 14.91
CA ASP A 103 -16.08 -7.80 14.22
C ASP A 103 -17.20 -8.24 13.25
N GLN A 104 -17.61 -7.33 12.38
CA GLN A 104 -18.79 -7.52 11.53
C GLN A 104 -18.44 -7.27 10.08
N ALA A 105 -18.99 -8.08 9.18
CA ALA A 105 -18.98 -7.80 7.76
C ALA A 105 -19.82 -6.54 7.48
N ILE A 106 -19.22 -5.57 6.82
CA ILE A 106 -19.81 -4.29 6.43
C ILE A 106 -19.83 -4.23 4.91
N PHE A 107 -21.03 -4.14 4.35
CA PHE A 107 -21.23 -3.92 2.92
C PHE A 107 -21.48 -2.44 2.70
N TYR A 108 -20.82 -1.86 1.72
CA TYR A 108 -21.04 -0.46 1.34
C TYR A 108 -21.27 -0.32 -0.15
N ARG A 109 -22.04 0.70 -0.53
CA ARG A 109 -22.18 1.16 -1.90
C ARG A 109 -21.88 2.64 -1.97
N VAL A 110 -21.19 3.03 -3.03
CA VAL A 110 -20.75 4.41 -3.27
C VAL A 110 -21.33 4.89 -4.58
N SER A 111 -21.89 6.10 -4.58
CA SER A 111 -22.31 6.80 -5.78
C SER A 111 -21.89 8.27 -5.69
N PHE A 112 -21.77 8.94 -6.82
CA PHE A 112 -21.58 10.40 -6.86
C PHE A 112 -22.85 11.10 -7.30
N GLU A 113 -23.30 12.09 -6.52
CA GLU A 113 -24.36 13.03 -6.89
C GLU A 113 -23.72 14.26 -7.55
N ASP A 114 -24.07 14.54 -8.81
CA ASP A 114 -23.57 15.70 -9.55
C ASP A 114 -23.88 17.01 -8.81
N ALA A 115 -22.89 17.91 -8.72
CA ALA A 115 -23.00 19.10 -7.89
C ALA A 115 -24.03 20.13 -8.41
N GLN A 116 -24.41 20.07 -9.69
CA GLN A 116 -25.35 21.02 -10.31
C GLN A 116 -26.75 20.42 -10.46
N SER A 117 -26.83 19.20 -11.00
CA SER A 117 -28.08 18.54 -11.36
C SER A 117 -28.62 17.62 -10.26
N GLY A 118 -27.78 17.19 -9.31
CA GLY A 118 -28.12 16.19 -8.29
C GLY A 118 -28.29 14.77 -8.85
N VAL A 119 -28.01 14.55 -10.14
CA VAL A 119 -28.10 13.23 -10.77
C VAL A 119 -27.01 12.33 -10.20
N ALA A 120 -27.41 11.11 -9.79
CA ALA A 120 -26.49 10.12 -9.25
C ALA A 120 -25.81 9.26 -10.33
N SER A 121 -24.56 8.88 -10.10
CA SER A 121 -23.86 7.83 -10.84
C SER A 121 -24.50 6.46 -10.61
N GLU A 122 -24.09 5.47 -11.41
CA GLU A 122 -24.26 4.07 -11.01
C GLU A 122 -23.46 3.80 -9.73
N PRO A 123 -23.96 2.94 -8.81
CA PRO A 123 -23.25 2.63 -7.59
C PRO A 123 -22.11 1.64 -7.84
N TRP A 124 -21.02 1.82 -7.11
CA TRP A 124 -19.97 0.82 -6.96
C TRP A 124 -20.08 0.17 -5.59
N PHE A 125 -19.90 -1.15 -5.51
CA PHE A 125 -20.04 -1.91 -4.27
C PHE A 125 -18.67 -2.26 -3.69
N GLY A 126 -18.61 -2.31 -2.37
CA GLY A 126 -17.45 -2.82 -1.66
C GLY A 126 -17.82 -3.47 -0.34
N HIS A 127 -16.81 -4.05 0.28
CA HIS A 127 -16.91 -4.83 1.50
C HIS A 127 -15.70 -4.58 2.38
N LEU A 128 -15.91 -4.56 3.70
CA LEU A 128 -14.86 -4.59 4.70
C LEU A 128 -15.32 -5.35 5.93
N ARG A 129 -14.38 -5.69 6.82
CA ARG A 129 -14.69 -6.17 8.16
C ARG A 129 -14.22 -5.15 9.19
N SER A 130 -15.09 -4.77 10.11
CA SER A 130 -14.73 -3.90 11.24
C SER A 130 -13.80 -4.62 12.23
N THR A 131 -13.01 -3.85 12.99
CA THR A 131 -11.99 -4.44 13.87
C THR A 131 -12.61 -5.32 14.97
N PRO A 132 -11.95 -6.43 15.36
CA PRO A 132 -12.39 -7.24 16.48
C PRO A 132 -12.05 -6.62 17.83
N GLN A 133 -12.85 -6.92 18.86
CA GLN A 133 -12.53 -6.62 20.27
C GLN A 133 -12.14 -7.86 21.08
N GLN A 134 -12.31 -9.05 20.52
CA GLN A 134 -11.94 -10.32 21.13
C GLN A 134 -10.93 -11.04 20.24
N ARG A 135 -10.29 -12.07 20.77
CA ARG A 135 -9.43 -12.93 19.97
C ARG A 135 -10.23 -13.63 18.87
N ARG A 136 -9.68 -13.67 17.66
CA ARG A 136 -10.17 -14.40 16.48
C ARG A 136 -9.00 -14.64 15.53
N ASP A 137 -9.20 -15.52 14.56
CA ASP A 137 -8.22 -15.70 13.50
C ASP A 137 -8.05 -14.39 12.72
N ILE A 138 -6.82 -13.96 12.45
CA ILE A 138 -6.55 -12.76 11.63
C ILE A 138 -5.76 -13.21 10.42
N ARG A 139 -6.18 -12.79 9.22
CA ARG A 139 -5.41 -12.95 7.99
C ARG A 139 -5.18 -11.60 7.34
N PHE A 140 -3.95 -11.29 7.00
CA PHE A 140 -3.68 -10.11 6.16
C PHE A 140 -2.54 -10.41 5.18
N VAL A 141 -2.44 -9.59 4.14
CA VAL A 141 -1.36 -9.69 3.13
C VAL A 141 -0.56 -8.39 3.11
N TRP A 142 0.69 -8.44 2.62
CA TRP A 142 1.53 -7.26 2.45
C TRP A 142 2.44 -7.39 1.22
N SER A 143 2.79 -6.26 0.60
CA SER A 143 3.76 -6.15 -0.50
C SER A 143 4.00 -4.68 -0.88
N GLY A 144 4.93 -4.41 -1.80
CA GLY A 144 5.12 -3.11 -2.47
C GLY A 144 5.29 -3.22 -4.00
N ASP A 145 5.71 -2.14 -4.63
CA ASP A 145 6.31 -2.12 -5.97
C ASP A 145 5.33 -2.38 -7.14
N THR A 146 4.47 -1.39 -7.41
CA THR A 146 3.40 -1.47 -8.41
C THR A 146 3.65 -0.58 -9.63
N VAL A 147 3.81 -1.22 -10.80
CA VAL A 147 3.97 -0.57 -12.11
C VAL A 147 5.31 0.17 -12.25
N GLY A 148 6.41 -0.59 -12.11
CA GLY A 148 7.78 -0.10 -12.17
C GLY A 148 8.61 -0.65 -13.32
N GLN A 149 9.72 0.03 -13.62
CA GLN A 149 10.76 -0.36 -14.59
C GLN A 149 10.21 -0.75 -15.98
N GLY A 150 9.13 -0.10 -16.39
CA GLY A 150 8.48 -0.26 -17.69
C GLY A 150 7.39 -1.32 -17.74
N PHE A 151 7.18 -2.10 -16.67
CA PHE A 151 6.14 -3.13 -16.60
C PHE A 151 4.86 -2.56 -15.99
N GLY A 152 3.93 -2.14 -16.85
CA GLY A 152 2.59 -1.68 -16.46
C GLY A 152 1.51 -2.74 -16.62
N ILE A 153 0.29 -2.29 -16.87
CA ILE A 153 -0.88 -3.14 -17.03
C ILE A 153 -0.80 -3.84 -18.38
N ASN A 154 -0.77 -5.17 -18.40
CA ASN A 154 -0.76 -5.96 -19.62
C ASN A 154 -2.08 -6.71 -19.83
N PRO A 155 -2.97 -6.23 -20.73
CA PRO A 155 -4.27 -6.88 -20.98
C PRO A 155 -4.16 -8.30 -21.54
N ASP A 156 -3.09 -8.61 -22.29
CA ASP A 156 -2.91 -9.93 -22.93
C ASP A 156 -2.78 -11.05 -21.89
N VAL A 157 -2.42 -10.71 -20.65
CA VAL A 157 -2.22 -11.64 -19.54
C VAL A 157 -3.23 -11.43 -18.43
N GLY A 158 -4.29 -10.64 -18.68
CA GLY A 158 -5.34 -10.35 -17.73
C GLY A 158 -5.04 -9.21 -16.75
N GLY A 159 -4.09 -8.33 -17.07
CA GLY A 159 -3.70 -7.20 -16.22
C GLY A 159 -2.75 -7.58 -15.08
N MET A 160 -2.84 -6.86 -13.96
CA MET A 160 -2.04 -7.08 -12.76
C MET A 160 -2.61 -8.23 -11.90
N ARG A 161 -2.45 -9.47 -12.38
CA ARG A 161 -3.08 -10.67 -11.78
C ARG A 161 -2.74 -10.92 -10.31
N ILE A 162 -1.62 -10.41 -9.80
CA ILE A 162 -1.22 -10.62 -8.39
C ILE A 162 -2.28 -10.11 -7.41
N TYR A 163 -2.97 -9.02 -7.74
CA TYR A 163 -4.03 -8.47 -6.89
C TYR A 163 -5.23 -9.42 -6.78
N GLU A 164 -5.54 -10.17 -7.84
CA GLU A 164 -6.56 -11.21 -7.78
C GLU A 164 -6.09 -12.40 -6.92
N ALA A 165 -4.83 -12.82 -7.05
CA ALA A 165 -4.25 -13.86 -6.21
C ALA A 165 -4.32 -13.49 -4.72
N MET A 166 -3.99 -12.23 -4.37
CA MET A 166 -4.16 -11.69 -3.02
C MET A 166 -5.63 -11.63 -2.57
N ARG A 167 -6.53 -11.13 -3.43
CA ARG A 167 -7.97 -11.04 -3.13
C ARG A 167 -8.57 -12.39 -2.76
N LEU A 168 -8.21 -13.44 -3.51
CA LEU A 168 -8.69 -14.81 -3.29
C LEU A 168 -8.15 -15.45 -2.01
N ARG A 169 -7.21 -14.82 -1.31
CA ARG A 169 -6.80 -15.21 0.05
C ARG A 169 -7.80 -14.78 1.11
N LEU A 170 -8.76 -13.91 0.77
CA LEU A 170 -9.75 -13.34 1.68
C LEU A 170 -9.10 -12.67 2.91
N PRO A 171 -8.12 -11.77 2.72
CA PRO A 171 -7.48 -11.08 3.85
C PRO A 171 -8.44 -10.06 4.48
N ASP A 172 -8.27 -9.85 5.80
CA ASP A 172 -8.94 -8.81 6.56
C ASP A 172 -8.51 -7.39 6.14
N PHE A 173 -7.26 -7.25 5.69
CA PHE A 173 -6.69 -6.03 5.11
C PHE A 173 -5.38 -6.32 4.36
N PHE A 174 -4.87 -5.32 3.66
CA PHE A 174 -3.59 -5.32 2.96
C PHE A 174 -2.71 -4.16 3.41
N ILE A 175 -1.42 -4.43 3.63
CA ILE A 175 -0.40 -3.41 3.86
C ILE A 175 0.36 -3.17 2.55
N HIS A 176 0.24 -1.97 1.99
CA HIS A 176 1.05 -1.56 0.85
C HIS A 176 2.29 -0.83 1.37
N SER A 177 3.46 -1.46 1.28
CA SER A 177 4.72 -0.98 1.86
C SER A 177 5.43 0.08 1.01
N GLY A 178 4.67 0.92 0.30
CA GLY A 178 5.21 1.92 -0.62
C GLY A 178 5.36 1.44 -2.06
N ASP A 179 5.86 2.32 -2.92
CA ASP A 179 5.87 2.14 -4.38
C ASP A 179 4.49 1.78 -4.93
N THR A 180 3.47 2.45 -4.41
CA THR A 180 2.08 2.39 -4.90
C THR A 180 1.96 2.88 -6.34
N ILE A 181 2.93 3.70 -6.78
CA ILE A 181 3.16 4.13 -8.14
C ILE A 181 4.67 4.24 -8.41
N TYR A 182 5.05 4.20 -9.68
CA TYR A 182 6.33 4.74 -10.14
C TYR A 182 6.13 6.04 -10.90
N ALA A 183 6.30 7.17 -10.22
CA ALA A 183 6.17 8.50 -10.80
C ALA A 183 7.30 8.84 -11.79
N ASP A 184 8.41 8.13 -11.70
CA ASP A 184 9.64 8.33 -12.45
C ASP A 184 9.98 7.17 -13.39
N GLY A 185 9.11 6.17 -13.49
CA GLY A 185 9.24 5.00 -14.37
C GLY A 185 8.29 5.07 -15.57
N PRO A 186 8.73 5.57 -16.74
CA PRO A 186 7.91 5.53 -17.95
C PRO A 186 7.51 4.10 -18.32
N VAL A 187 6.29 3.94 -18.82
CA VAL A 187 5.76 2.66 -19.29
C VAL A 187 5.66 2.72 -20.82
N PRO A 188 6.63 2.14 -21.56
CA PRO A 188 6.55 2.08 -23.01
C PRO A 188 5.43 1.13 -23.44
N GLU A 189 4.90 1.30 -24.66
CA GLU A 189 3.83 0.43 -25.20
C GLU A 189 4.24 -1.04 -25.19
N GLN A 190 5.50 -1.34 -25.50
CA GLN A 190 6.01 -2.70 -25.62
C GLN A 190 7.42 -2.83 -25.07
N ILE A 191 7.71 -3.96 -24.44
CA ILE A 191 9.05 -4.34 -23.97
C ILE A 191 9.35 -5.75 -24.46
N THR A 192 10.54 -5.94 -25.05
CA THR A 192 11.08 -7.27 -25.31
C THR A 192 11.70 -7.80 -24.03
N THR A 193 11.13 -8.90 -23.52
CA THR A 193 11.49 -9.55 -22.26
C THR A 193 12.37 -10.77 -22.49
N GLU A 194 12.74 -11.46 -21.41
CA GLU A 194 13.46 -12.72 -21.46
C GLU A 194 12.83 -13.75 -22.42
N GLY A 195 13.69 -14.47 -23.15
CA GLY A 195 13.25 -15.43 -24.16
C GLY A 195 12.59 -14.80 -25.40
N GLY A 196 12.68 -13.48 -25.59
CA GLY A 196 12.15 -12.78 -26.77
C GLY A 196 10.62 -12.56 -26.74
N ARG A 197 9.98 -12.76 -25.59
CA ARG A 197 8.54 -12.52 -25.41
C ARG A 197 8.27 -11.02 -25.36
N ILE A 198 7.11 -10.60 -25.83
CA ILE A 198 6.70 -9.19 -25.79
C ILE A 198 5.73 -8.97 -24.63
N TRP A 199 6.06 -8.03 -23.75
CA TRP A 199 5.14 -7.46 -22.78
C TRP A 199 4.45 -6.25 -23.41
N ARG A 200 3.12 -6.20 -23.43
CA ARG A 200 2.33 -5.11 -24.03
C ARG A 200 1.61 -4.33 -22.95
N ASN A 201 1.98 -3.08 -22.77
CA ASN A 201 1.37 -2.22 -21.76
C ASN A 201 0.17 -1.46 -22.33
N LEU A 202 -0.84 -1.25 -21.49
CA LEU A 202 -1.66 -0.04 -21.62
C LEU A 202 -0.76 1.18 -21.38
N THR A 203 -1.01 2.27 -22.09
CA THR A 203 -0.22 3.50 -21.96
C THR A 203 -1.12 4.70 -21.71
N THR A 204 -0.64 5.67 -20.95
CA THR A 204 -1.25 7.00 -20.76
C THR A 204 -0.17 8.07 -20.88
N GLU A 205 -0.58 9.32 -21.10
CA GLU A 205 0.37 10.45 -21.14
C GLU A 205 1.16 10.59 -19.82
N ALA A 206 0.51 10.39 -18.68
CA ALA A 206 1.17 10.45 -17.38
C ALA A 206 2.27 9.40 -17.18
N LYS A 207 2.27 8.32 -17.98
CA LYS A 207 3.28 7.26 -17.98
C LYS A 207 4.28 7.37 -19.14
N SER A 208 4.27 8.44 -19.94
CA SER A 208 5.22 8.58 -21.05
C SER A 208 6.57 9.19 -20.64
N LYS A 209 6.66 9.78 -19.45
CA LYS A 209 7.88 10.42 -18.91
C LYS A 209 7.84 10.47 -17.38
N VAL A 210 8.89 11.01 -16.77
CA VAL A 210 8.93 11.33 -15.33
C VAL A 210 7.88 12.40 -14.96
N ALA A 211 7.28 12.26 -13.78
CA ALA A 211 6.31 13.21 -13.25
C ALA A 211 6.99 14.44 -12.63
N GLU A 212 6.54 15.60 -13.06
CA GLU A 212 7.07 16.89 -12.61
C GLU A 212 5.95 17.80 -12.10
N THR A 213 4.76 17.70 -12.70
CA THR A 213 3.57 18.45 -12.32
C THR A 213 2.64 17.62 -11.43
N LEU A 214 1.80 18.28 -10.64
CA LEU A 214 0.83 17.60 -9.79
C LEU A 214 -0.13 16.69 -10.59
N ASP A 215 -0.55 17.10 -11.80
CA ASP A 215 -1.43 16.27 -12.64
C ASP A 215 -0.71 15.02 -13.19
N GLU A 216 0.59 15.10 -13.44
CA GLU A 216 1.40 13.92 -13.82
C GLU A 216 1.50 12.94 -12.64
N TYR A 217 1.76 13.42 -11.41
CA TYR A 217 1.72 12.56 -10.22
C TYR A 217 0.33 11.91 -10.03
N ARG A 218 -0.75 12.69 -10.12
CA ARG A 218 -2.14 12.16 -10.07
C ARG A 218 -2.40 11.15 -11.18
N GLY A 219 -1.90 11.42 -12.39
CA GLY A 219 -2.02 10.53 -13.55
C GLY A 219 -1.37 9.16 -13.34
N ASN A 220 -0.31 9.08 -12.55
CA ASN A 220 0.32 7.81 -12.19
C ASN A 220 -0.61 6.94 -11.31
N TYR A 221 -1.32 7.52 -10.36
CA TYR A 221 -2.34 6.80 -9.58
C TYR A 221 -3.54 6.39 -10.43
N ARG A 222 -4.05 7.30 -11.28
CA ARG A 222 -5.15 6.99 -12.23
C ARG A 222 -4.79 5.81 -13.13
N TYR A 223 -3.54 5.75 -13.61
CA TYR A 223 -3.07 4.64 -14.45
C TYR A 223 -3.25 3.30 -13.75
N ASN A 224 -2.77 3.15 -12.50
CA ASN A 224 -2.87 1.88 -11.78
C ASN A 224 -4.34 1.49 -11.57
N LEU A 225 -5.22 2.45 -11.28
CA LEU A 225 -6.66 2.23 -11.08
C LEU A 225 -7.44 1.91 -12.38
N MET A 226 -6.79 1.91 -13.55
CA MET A 226 -7.40 1.35 -14.78
C MET A 226 -7.49 -0.18 -14.72
N ASP A 227 -6.62 -0.84 -13.94
CA ASP A 227 -6.59 -2.30 -13.85
C ASP A 227 -7.83 -2.86 -13.15
N GLU A 228 -8.38 -3.94 -13.69
CA GLU A 228 -9.57 -4.57 -13.13
C GLU A 228 -9.29 -5.41 -11.87
N ASN A 229 -8.13 -6.07 -11.78
CA ASN A 229 -7.78 -6.84 -10.60
C ASN A 229 -7.55 -5.92 -9.40
N LEU A 230 -6.83 -4.81 -9.61
CA LEU A 230 -6.62 -3.82 -8.56
C LEU A 230 -7.94 -3.20 -8.08
N ARG A 231 -8.84 -2.80 -8.99
CA ARG A 231 -10.16 -2.26 -8.59
C ARG A 231 -11.03 -3.27 -7.83
N ARG A 232 -11.02 -4.56 -8.22
CA ARG A 232 -11.71 -5.62 -7.47
C ARG A 232 -11.11 -5.84 -6.09
N PHE A 233 -9.78 -5.89 -6.01
CA PHE A 233 -9.06 -6.03 -4.75
C PHE A 233 -9.37 -4.88 -3.80
N ASN A 234 -9.26 -3.64 -4.26
CA ASN A 234 -9.52 -2.45 -3.46
C ASN A 234 -10.98 -2.34 -2.97
N ALA A 235 -11.93 -2.88 -3.73
CA ALA A 235 -13.33 -2.87 -3.34
C ALA A 235 -13.64 -3.87 -2.20
N GLU A 236 -12.83 -4.90 -2.00
CA GLU A 236 -13.11 -5.99 -1.05
C GLU A 236 -12.11 -6.08 0.11
N VAL A 237 -10.90 -5.55 -0.08
CA VAL A 237 -9.80 -5.63 0.88
C VAL A 237 -9.44 -4.22 1.35
N PRO A 238 -9.62 -3.92 2.65
CA PRO A 238 -9.15 -2.66 3.22
C PRO A 238 -7.65 -2.47 3.07
N GLN A 239 -7.24 -1.24 2.73
CA GLN A 239 -5.87 -0.88 2.41
C GLN A 239 -5.22 -0.10 3.56
N ILE A 240 -3.96 -0.39 3.87
CA ILE A 240 -3.10 0.38 4.77
C ILE A 240 -1.87 0.79 3.96
N TRP A 241 -1.87 2.03 3.47
CA TRP A 241 -0.78 2.53 2.63
C TRP A 241 0.34 3.17 3.46
N GLN A 242 1.56 2.82 3.05
CA GLN A 242 2.81 3.57 3.21
C GLN A 242 3.18 4.18 1.87
N TRP A 243 4.08 5.15 1.90
CA TRP A 243 4.81 5.58 0.71
C TRP A 243 6.28 5.17 0.84
N ASP A 244 6.95 5.09 -0.28
CA ASP A 244 8.38 4.92 -0.40
C ASP A 244 8.92 6.00 -1.36
N ASP A 245 10.04 5.75 -2.04
CA ASP A 245 10.70 6.72 -2.90
C ASP A 245 10.00 6.94 -4.23
N HIS A 246 9.44 5.91 -4.88
CA HIS A 246 8.92 6.05 -6.24
C HIS A 246 7.57 6.78 -6.33
N GLU A 247 6.92 7.08 -5.21
CA GLU A 247 5.90 8.14 -5.15
C GLU A 247 6.45 9.50 -5.60
N VAL A 248 7.75 9.75 -5.41
CA VAL A 248 8.49 10.95 -5.82
C VAL A 248 9.42 10.63 -7.00
N THR A 249 10.49 9.88 -6.73
CA THR A 249 11.51 9.40 -7.68
C THR A 249 12.44 8.43 -6.97
N ASN A 250 13.03 7.49 -7.71
CA ASN A 250 14.03 6.51 -7.25
C ASN A 250 15.06 7.13 -6.28
N ASN A 251 15.24 6.48 -5.14
CA ASN A 251 16.09 6.81 -4.00
C ASN A 251 15.87 8.23 -3.45
N TRP A 252 14.63 8.72 -3.46
CA TRP A 252 14.32 10.07 -2.99
C TRP A 252 14.82 10.30 -1.56
N SER A 253 15.53 11.41 -1.41
CA SER A 253 15.92 12.05 -0.17
C SER A 253 16.02 13.57 -0.40
N PRO A 254 16.11 14.41 0.64
CA PRO A 254 16.26 15.85 0.47
C PRO A 254 17.47 16.30 -0.35
N SER A 255 18.50 15.45 -0.49
CA SER A 255 19.72 15.73 -1.26
C SER A 255 19.72 15.17 -2.69
N LYS A 256 18.62 14.55 -3.14
CA LYS A 256 18.57 13.88 -4.45
C LYS A 256 18.93 14.83 -5.59
N GLN A 257 19.89 14.39 -6.41
CA GLN A 257 20.24 15.04 -7.67
C GLN A 257 19.42 14.40 -8.78
N LEU A 258 18.64 15.21 -9.50
CA LEU A 258 17.74 14.76 -10.56
C LEU A 258 18.47 14.69 -11.90
N ASP A 259 18.36 13.55 -12.59
CA ASP A 259 18.97 13.32 -13.90
C ASP A 259 18.30 14.14 -15.03
N GLU A 260 18.86 14.07 -16.23
CA GLU A 260 18.44 14.85 -17.42
C GLU A 260 16.99 14.61 -17.89
N ARG A 261 16.30 13.57 -17.40
CA ARG A 261 14.88 13.34 -17.70
C ARG A 261 14.00 14.43 -17.10
N TYR A 262 14.46 15.08 -16.02
CA TYR A 262 13.75 16.13 -15.31
C TYR A 262 14.14 17.52 -15.81
N LYS A 263 13.13 18.34 -16.11
CA LYS A 263 13.26 19.79 -16.36
C LYS A 263 13.19 20.57 -15.06
N VAL A 264 12.30 20.17 -14.15
CA VAL A 264 12.21 20.69 -12.78
C VAL A 264 13.28 20.01 -11.93
N LYS A 265 14.29 20.78 -11.50
CA LYS A 265 15.41 20.29 -10.67
C LYS A 265 15.23 20.55 -9.17
N ASP A 266 14.08 21.05 -8.76
CA ASP A 266 13.75 21.30 -7.35
C ASP A 266 13.08 20.06 -6.75
N ILE A 267 13.86 19.27 -6.00
CA ILE A 267 13.37 18.04 -5.37
C ILE A 267 12.29 18.31 -4.32
N GLN A 268 12.33 19.45 -3.62
CA GLN A 268 11.33 19.79 -2.61
C GLN A 268 9.98 20.14 -3.26
N LEU A 269 10.03 20.80 -4.42
CA LEU A 269 8.84 21.05 -5.21
C LEU A 269 8.24 19.74 -5.76
N LEU A 270 9.07 18.81 -6.23
CA LEU A 270 8.58 17.50 -6.68
C LEU A 270 7.98 16.68 -5.55
N SER A 271 8.67 16.56 -4.41
CA SER A 271 8.18 15.80 -3.25
C SER A 271 6.90 16.39 -2.67
N SER A 272 6.73 17.72 -2.65
CA SER A 272 5.48 18.35 -2.20
C SER A 272 4.28 18.02 -3.11
N ARG A 273 4.49 18.00 -4.44
CA ARG A 273 3.46 17.61 -5.42
C ARG A 273 3.12 16.12 -5.32
N ALA A 274 4.14 15.29 -5.22
CA ALA A 274 4.01 13.85 -5.01
C ALA A 274 3.21 13.55 -3.73
N ARG A 275 3.57 14.17 -2.61
CA ARG A 275 2.86 14.00 -1.33
C ARG A 275 1.41 14.43 -1.43
N GLN A 276 1.12 15.55 -2.11
CA GLN A 276 -0.26 15.97 -2.32
C GLN A 276 -1.05 14.90 -3.10
N ALA A 277 -0.51 14.39 -4.20
CA ALA A 277 -1.16 13.33 -4.97
C ALA A 277 -1.35 12.04 -4.15
N TYR A 278 -0.32 11.60 -3.41
CA TYR A 278 -0.41 10.45 -2.50
C TYR A 278 -1.55 10.62 -1.50
N LEU A 279 -1.59 11.75 -0.80
CA LEU A 279 -2.62 12.03 0.20
C LEU A 279 -4.02 12.14 -0.42
N GLU A 280 -4.15 12.54 -1.69
CA GLU A 280 -5.44 12.57 -2.40
C GLU A 280 -5.95 11.18 -2.77
N TYR A 281 -5.06 10.25 -3.14
CA TYR A 281 -5.41 8.92 -3.64
C TYR A 281 -5.43 7.81 -2.58
N ALA A 282 -4.70 7.98 -1.49
CA ALA A 282 -4.64 6.97 -0.44
C ALA A 282 -5.92 6.94 0.42
N PRO A 283 -6.50 5.76 0.69
CA PRO A 283 -7.69 5.60 1.55
C PRO A 283 -7.35 5.69 3.06
N LEU A 284 -6.48 6.63 3.43
CA LEU A 284 -6.02 6.84 4.80
C LEU A 284 -6.75 8.01 5.48
N ARG A 285 -6.76 7.99 6.82
CA ARG A 285 -7.33 9.05 7.66
C ARG A 285 -6.34 10.20 7.81
N LEU A 286 -6.72 11.38 7.35
CA LEU A 286 -5.91 12.60 7.55
C LEU A 286 -6.00 13.07 9.01
N GLN A 287 -4.87 13.19 9.69
CA GLN A 287 -4.81 13.62 11.08
C GLN A 287 -4.70 15.15 11.18
N GLN A 288 -5.75 15.82 11.63
CA GLN A 288 -5.79 17.29 11.67
C GLN A 288 -4.66 17.91 12.53
N ALA A 289 -4.19 17.19 13.57
CA ALA A 289 -3.15 17.66 14.47
C ALA A 289 -1.78 17.89 13.79
N ASP A 290 -1.54 17.29 12.62
CA ASP A 290 -0.31 17.44 11.83
C ASP A 290 -0.56 18.11 10.47
N ASN A 291 -1.58 18.95 10.40
CA ASN A 291 -2.10 19.55 9.16
C ASN A 291 -2.55 18.52 8.11
N GLY A 292 -2.86 17.29 8.55
CA GLY A 292 -3.33 16.19 7.69
C GLY A 292 -2.24 15.61 6.80
N GLY A 293 -0.97 15.92 7.09
CA GLY A 293 0.15 15.56 6.22
C GLY A 293 0.84 14.26 6.63
N ARG A 294 0.66 13.77 7.86
CA ARG A 294 1.43 12.64 8.38
C ARG A 294 1.00 11.29 7.80
N ILE A 295 1.99 10.45 7.48
CA ILE A 295 1.79 9.10 6.94
C ILE A 295 1.96 8.04 8.03
N TYR A 296 3.00 8.14 8.86
CA TYR A 296 3.23 7.19 9.94
C TYR A 296 2.09 7.21 10.96
N ARG A 297 1.62 6.02 11.37
CA ARG A 297 0.47 5.87 12.28
C ARG A 297 0.39 4.45 12.84
N LYS A 298 -0.44 4.27 13.86
CA LYS A 298 -0.74 2.97 14.46
C LYS A 298 -2.16 2.55 14.07
N ILE A 299 -2.31 1.31 13.58
CA ILE A 299 -3.60 0.67 13.32
C ILE A 299 -3.78 -0.49 14.32
N PRO A 300 -4.47 -0.27 15.45
CA PRO A 300 -4.87 -1.36 16.34
C PRO A 300 -5.94 -2.24 15.71
N TYR A 301 -5.76 -3.56 15.83
CA TYR A 301 -6.65 -4.57 15.27
C TYR A 301 -6.99 -5.62 16.33
N GLY A 302 -7.73 -5.16 17.35
CA GLY A 302 -8.13 -5.96 18.50
C GLY A 302 -6.96 -6.35 19.43
N PRO A 303 -7.14 -7.35 20.30
CA PRO A 303 -6.15 -7.72 21.30
C PRO A 303 -4.94 -8.50 20.75
N MET A 304 -4.97 -8.89 19.47
CA MET A 304 -3.98 -9.79 18.89
C MET A 304 -2.95 -9.09 18.02
N LEU A 305 -3.27 -7.92 17.46
CA LEU A 305 -2.42 -7.26 16.50
C LEU A 305 -2.50 -5.74 16.63
N ASP A 306 -1.33 -5.11 16.72
CA ASP A 306 -1.13 -3.70 16.41
C ASP A 306 -0.19 -3.61 15.20
N VAL A 307 -0.58 -2.82 14.19
CA VAL A 307 0.29 -2.48 13.05
C VAL A 307 0.86 -1.07 13.23
N PHE A 308 2.18 -0.96 13.20
CA PHE A 308 2.93 0.29 13.28
C PHE A 308 3.44 0.63 11.87
N VAL A 309 2.74 1.56 11.23
CA VAL A 309 3.01 2.00 9.87
C VAL A 309 4.06 3.11 9.93
N LEU A 310 5.24 2.87 9.35
CA LEU A 310 6.33 3.84 9.32
C LEU A 310 6.29 4.72 8.06
N ASP A 311 7.01 5.82 8.13
CA ASP A 311 7.38 6.70 7.02
C ASP A 311 8.90 6.87 7.09
N MET A 312 9.66 6.19 6.24
CA MET A 312 11.13 6.22 6.28
C MET A 312 11.72 7.15 5.21
N ARG A 313 10.88 8.03 4.63
CA ARG A 313 11.27 8.99 3.59
C ARG A 313 11.11 10.45 3.97
N SER A 314 10.04 10.83 4.67
CA SER A 314 9.76 12.24 4.99
C SER A 314 10.77 12.90 5.94
N TYR A 315 11.39 12.10 6.80
CA TYR A 315 12.11 12.59 7.99
C TYR A 315 13.60 12.25 7.98
N ARG A 316 14.07 11.56 6.94
CA ARG A 316 15.49 11.23 6.73
C ARG A 316 16.28 12.43 6.24
N ASP A 317 17.59 12.38 6.46
CA ASP A 317 18.53 13.27 5.76
C ASP A 317 18.88 12.72 4.37
N GLY A 318 19.74 13.44 3.66
CA GLY A 318 20.23 13.07 2.33
C GLY A 318 21.01 11.76 2.30
N ASN A 319 20.98 11.11 1.14
CA ASN A 319 21.81 9.93 0.90
C ASN A 319 23.30 10.33 0.82
N ASP A 320 24.10 9.75 1.71
CA ASP A 320 25.52 9.99 1.88
C ASP A 320 26.29 8.66 2.04
N ALA A 321 27.53 8.72 2.54
CA ALA A 321 28.32 7.51 2.81
C ALA A 321 27.75 6.64 3.96
N ASN A 322 26.82 7.16 4.75
CA ASN A 322 26.13 6.45 5.85
C ASN A 322 27.06 5.89 6.94
N LEU A 323 28.18 6.57 7.23
CA LEU A 323 29.22 6.09 8.17
C LEU A 323 29.45 7.01 9.39
N ALA A 324 28.51 7.90 9.70
CA ALA A 324 28.66 8.82 10.83
C ALA A 324 28.67 8.05 12.17
N GLU A 325 29.66 8.31 13.03
CA GLU A 325 29.86 7.58 14.29
C GLU A 325 28.94 8.00 15.43
N LYS A 326 28.27 9.16 15.31
CA LYS A 326 27.46 9.74 16.37
C LYS A 326 26.13 10.23 15.82
N PRO A 327 25.03 10.13 16.61
CA PRO A 327 23.74 10.69 16.21
C PRO A 327 23.83 12.17 15.87
N GLY A 328 23.18 12.55 14.78
CA GLY A 328 23.09 13.92 14.28
C GLY A 328 22.08 14.03 13.13
N PRO A 329 21.96 15.19 12.48
CA PRO A 329 21.04 15.35 11.35
C PRO A 329 21.25 14.30 10.26
N THR A 330 22.50 14.07 9.85
CA THR A 330 22.86 13.12 8.77
C THR A 330 22.62 11.64 9.10
N THR A 331 22.33 11.30 10.37
CA THR A 331 21.99 9.94 10.78
C THR A 331 20.48 9.70 10.84
N ALA A 332 19.66 10.72 10.60
CA ALA A 332 18.21 10.60 10.67
C ALA A 332 17.68 9.72 9.53
N PHE A 333 16.79 8.79 9.87
CA PHE A 333 16.06 7.97 8.90
C PHE A 333 14.55 8.07 9.15
N LEU A 334 14.11 7.67 10.34
CA LEU A 334 12.78 7.94 10.87
C LEU A 334 12.69 9.38 11.40
N GLY A 335 13.82 9.94 11.84
CA GLY A 335 13.87 11.20 12.53
C GLY A 335 13.34 11.10 13.96
N ARG A 336 13.74 12.07 14.79
CA ARG A 336 13.54 12.02 16.25
C ARG A 336 12.08 11.88 16.67
N GLU A 337 11.18 12.65 16.06
CA GLU A 337 9.76 12.66 16.42
C GLU A 337 9.08 11.30 16.18
N GLN A 338 9.31 10.71 15.01
CA GLN A 338 8.73 9.41 14.67
C GLN A 338 9.38 8.29 15.49
N LEU A 339 10.69 8.34 15.75
CA LEU A 339 11.37 7.35 16.59
C LEU A 339 10.85 7.38 18.04
N ASP A 340 10.64 8.57 18.62
CA ASP A 340 10.04 8.72 19.96
C ASP A 340 8.57 8.30 19.98
N TRP A 341 7.81 8.63 18.94
CA TRP A 341 6.45 8.15 18.76
C TRP A 341 6.42 6.61 18.73
N LEU A 342 7.26 5.98 17.92
CA LEU A 342 7.30 4.52 17.76
C LEU A 342 7.61 3.82 19.08
N LYS A 343 8.62 4.30 19.80
CA LYS A 343 8.98 3.79 21.14
C LYS A 343 7.81 3.88 22.12
N ARG A 344 7.15 5.03 22.17
CA ARG A 344 5.99 5.25 23.05
C ARG A 344 4.83 4.33 22.69
N GLU A 345 4.46 4.24 21.41
CA GLU A 345 3.31 3.45 20.98
C GLU A 345 3.56 1.93 21.12
N LEU A 346 4.80 1.46 20.86
CA LEU A 346 5.19 0.07 21.08
C LEU A 346 5.15 -0.29 22.57
N ASN A 347 5.62 0.60 23.44
CA ASN A 347 5.56 0.40 24.90
C ASN A 347 4.12 0.45 25.45
N ALA A 348 3.26 1.26 24.83
CA ALA A 348 1.85 1.36 25.18
C ALA A 348 1.00 0.20 24.65
N SER A 349 1.48 -0.52 23.63
CA SER A 349 0.77 -1.65 23.03
C SER A 349 0.55 -2.79 24.05
N ARG A 350 -0.64 -3.39 23.98
CA ARG A 350 -1.02 -4.60 24.71
C ARG A 350 -1.41 -5.73 23.75
N ALA A 351 -1.27 -5.51 22.44
CA ALA A 351 -1.52 -6.53 21.45
C ALA A 351 -0.47 -7.65 21.58
N GLN A 352 -0.90 -8.88 21.30
CA GLN A 352 0.01 -10.03 21.21
C GLN A 352 1.15 -9.71 20.25
N TRP A 353 0.83 -9.48 18.98
CA TRP A 353 1.81 -9.15 17.94
C TRP A 353 1.88 -7.66 17.66
N LYS A 354 3.11 -7.18 17.45
CA LYS A 354 3.42 -5.80 17.05
C LYS A 354 4.10 -5.89 15.69
N VAL A 355 3.32 -5.67 14.63
CA VAL A 355 3.86 -5.68 13.27
C VAL A 355 4.37 -4.29 12.94
N ILE A 356 5.65 -4.17 12.64
CA ILE A 356 6.27 -2.94 12.18
C ILE A 356 6.33 -3.02 10.65
N ALA A 357 5.45 -2.26 10.01
CA ALA A 357 5.43 -2.14 8.56
C ALA A 357 6.41 -1.04 8.18
N ALA A 358 7.46 -1.40 7.45
CA ALA A 358 8.58 -0.54 7.08
C ALA A 358 8.69 -0.53 5.56
N ASP A 359 8.79 0.65 4.95
CA ASP A 359 8.93 0.77 3.50
C ASP A 359 10.25 0.12 3.01
N MET A 360 11.35 0.29 3.75
CA MET A 360 12.65 -0.31 3.43
C MET A 360 13.10 -1.43 4.40
N PRO A 361 13.88 -2.43 3.93
CA PRO A 361 14.54 -3.41 4.80
C PRO A 361 15.59 -2.83 5.75
N ILE A 362 15.77 -3.48 6.90
CA ILE A 362 16.71 -3.07 7.95
C ILE A 362 18.15 -3.40 7.55
N GLY A 363 18.39 -4.65 7.16
CA GLY A 363 19.76 -5.19 7.01
C GLY A 363 20.21 -5.39 5.57
N LEU A 364 19.40 -5.05 4.57
CA LEU A 364 19.80 -5.17 3.17
C LEU A 364 20.44 -3.88 2.68
N GLY A 365 21.61 -4.00 2.06
CA GLY A 365 22.25 -2.88 1.40
C GLY A 365 21.50 -2.46 0.13
N VAL A 366 21.17 -1.18 0.03
CA VAL A 366 20.61 -0.56 -1.19
C VAL A 366 21.50 0.64 -1.56
N PRO A 367 22.37 0.49 -2.58
CA PRO A 367 23.30 1.55 -2.99
C PRO A 367 22.62 2.62 -3.87
N ASP A 368 23.07 3.87 -3.77
CA ASP A 368 22.61 5.04 -4.54
C ASP A 368 23.78 5.70 -5.30
N GLY A 369 24.62 4.86 -5.92
CA GLY A 369 25.84 5.27 -6.61
C GLY A 369 26.98 5.58 -5.65
N GLU A 370 27.73 6.65 -5.92
CA GLU A 370 28.91 7.04 -5.15
C GLU A 370 28.85 8.51 -4.70
N VAL A 371 29.33 8.81 -3.49
CA VAL A 371 29.55 10.19 -3.03
C VAL A 371 30.83 10.78 -3.62
N SER A 372 31.84 9.93 -3.81
CA SER A 372 33.11 10.21 -4.49
C SER A 372 33.68 8.88 -5.01
N PRO A 373 34.63 8.89 -5.97
CA PRO A 373 35.16 7.65 -6.55
C PRO A 373 35.58 6.62 -5.50
N GLY A 374 34.92 5.45 -5.50
CA GLY A 374 35.19 4.36 -4.56
C GLY A 374 34.55 4.50 -3.17
N VAL A 375 33.71 5.52 -2.95
CA VAL A 375 32.93 5.69 -1.71
C VAL A 375 31.46 5.58 -2.07
N ALA A 376 30.86 4.44 -1.72
CA ALA A 376 29.45 4.17 -1.95
C ALA A 376 28.56 5.22 -1.27
N ARG A 377 27.49 5.61 -1.95
CA ARG A 377 26.36 6.32 -1.38
C ARG A 377 25.30 5.30 -1.04
N TRP A 378 24.67 5.42 0.13
CA TRP A 378 23.67 4.46 0.58
C TRP A 378 22.29 5.09 0.70
N GLU A 379 21.30 4.36 0.22
CA GLU A 379 19.89 4.66 0.43
C GLU A 379 19.33 3.95 1.66
N ALA A 380 19.69 2.68 1.85
CA ALA A 380 19.18 1.86 2.94
C ALA A 380 19.55 2.38 4.34
N ILE A 381 18.94 1.77 5.35
CA ILE A 381 19.43 1.83 6.74
C ILE A 381 20.85 1.28 6.80
N ALA A 382 21.03 0.07 6.25
CA ALA A 382 22.32 -0.60 6.15
C ALA A 382 23.35 0.28 5.43
N ASN A 383 24.56 0.32 5.97
CA ASN A 383 25.66 1.14 5.45
C ASN A 383 26.75 0.32 4.74
N GLY A 384 26.56 -0.99 4.63
CA GLY A 384 27.50 -1.91 3.97
C GLY A 384 28.82 -2.07 4.72
N ASN A 385 28.86 -1.67 5.99
CA ASN A 385 29.97 -1.88 6.90
C ASN A 385 29.53 -2.89 7.95
N ASP A 386 30.07 -4.12 7.85
CA ASP A 386 29.85 -5.24 8.78
C ASP A 386 30.33 -4.99 10.23
N GLY A 387 30.60 -3.73 10.61
CA GLY A 387 31.13 -3.29 11.90
C GLY A 387 30.05 -2.89 12.91
N PRO A 388 30.39 -2.04 13.90
CA PRO A 388 29.40 -1.45 14.80
C PRO A 388 28.38 -0.61 14.04
N ALA A 389 27.20 -0.41 14.62
CA ALA A 389 26.17 0.45 14.03
C ALA A 389 26.69 1.87 13.78
N LEU A 390 26.53 2.34 12.55
CA LEU A 390 26.94 3.69 12.10
C LEU A 390 25.86 4.32 11.23
N GLY A 391 25.93 5.64 11.07
CA GLY A 391 25.01 6.37 10.20
C GLY A 391 23.56 6.16 10.65
N ARG A 392 22.70 5.81 9.70
CA ARG A 392 21.26 5.59 9.88
C ARG A 392 20.91 4.33 10.68
N GLU A 393 21.85 3.38 10.80
CA GLU A 393 21.68 2.21 11.68
C GLU A 393 21.59 2.61 13.15
N LEU A 394 22.11 3.79 13.53
CA LEU A 394 22.07 4.28 14.92
C LEU A 394 20.63 4.41 15.44
N GLU A 395 19.67 4.84 14.61
CA GLU A 395 18.26 4.92 15.01
C GLU A 395 17.64 3.53 15.24
N VAL A 396 18.01 2.55 14.41
CA VAL A 396 17.57 1.15 14.59
C VAL A 396 18.20 0.53 15.83
N ALA A 397 19.51 0.75 16.05
CA ALA A 397 20.19 0.32 17.27
C ALA A 397 19.54 0.91 18.52
N GLU A 398 19.21 2.21 18.50
CA GLU A 398 18.52 2.91 19.60
C GLU A 398 17.10 2.36 19.84
N LEU A 399 16.39 1.98 18.78
CA LEU A 399 15.07 1.34 18.87
C LEU A 399 15.17 -0.05 19.48
N LEU A 400 16.03 -0.89 18.92
CA LEU A 400 16.19 -2.28 19.34
C LEU A 400 16.64 -2.40 20.81
N ALA A 401 17.58 -1.56 21.24
CA ALA A 401 17.98 -1.47 22.66
C ALA A 401 16.82 -1.04 23.56
N TYR A 402 16.00 -0.08 23.11
CA TYR A 402 14.82 0.34 23.85
C TYR A 402 13.80 -0.79 23.99
N LEU A 403 13.51 -1.54 22.90
CA LEU A 403 12.57 -2.67 22.95
C LEU A 403 13.04 -3.73 23.95
N ARG A 404 14.32 -4.09 23.92
CA ARG A 404 14.92 -5.02 24.89
C ARG A 404 14.81 -4.49 26.32
N ALA A 405 15.19 -3.23 26.57
CA ALA A 405 15.18 -2.62 27.88
C ALA A 405 13.75 -2.54 28.49
N GLN A 406 12.76 -2.22 27.66
CA GLN A 406 11.35 -2.19 28.06
C GLN A 406 10.66 -3.56 27.99
N LYS A 407 11.38 -4.60 27.56
CA LYS A 407 10.86 -5.97 27.36
C LYS A 407 9.64 -6.00 26.44
N ILE A 408 9.66 -5.19 25.39
CA ILE A 408 8.65 -5.20 24.34
C ILE A 408 8.95 -6.39 23.43
N ARG A 409 8.06 -7.38 23.44
CA ARG A 409 8.19 -8.66 22.73
C ARG A 409 7.22 -8.75 21.55
N ASP A 410 7.39 -9.82 20.77
CA ASP A 410 6.52 -10.22 19.65
C ASP A 410 6.45 -9.15 18.54
N CYS A 411 7.60 -8.54 18.26
CA CYS A 411 7.78 -7.62 17.14
C CYS A 411 8.19 -8.37 15.88
N VAL A 412 7.53 -8.08 14.76
CA VAL A 412 7.85 -8.63 13.42
C VAL A 412 7.91 -7.48 12.43
N TRP A 413 8.93 -7.47 11.58
CA TRP A 413 9.12 -6.46 10.54
C TRP A 413 8.65 -6.99 9.18
N LEU A 414 7.86 -6.20 8.47
CA LEU A 414 7.39 -6.50 7.12
C LEU A 414 7.83 -5.38 6.18
N THR A 415 8.53 -5.75 5.10
CA THR A 415 9.21 -4.80 4.20
C THR A 415 9.02 -5.16 2.72
N ALA A 416 9.33 -4.22 1.82
CA ALA A 416 9.32 -4.37 0.36
C ALA A 416 10.61 -3.78 -0.27
N ASP A 417 10.50 -2.88 -1.26
CA ASP A 417 11.59 -2.13 -1.94
C ASP A 417 12.48 -2.96 -2.88
N VAL A 418 13.02 -4.09 -2.40
CA VAL A 418 14.16 -4.74 -3.10
C VAL A 418 13.78 -5.68 -4.24
N HIS A 419 12.48 -5.83 -4.51
CA HIS A 419 11.92 -6.59 -5.65
C HIS A 419 12.27 -8.09 -5.69
N TYR A 420 12.31 -8.72 -4.53
CA TYR A 420 12.26 -10.18 -4.35
C TYR A 420 11.67 -10.51 -2.97
N CYS A 421 11.43 -11.79 -2.69
CA CYS A 421 11.01 -12.20 -1.36
C CYS A 421 12.12 -12.90 -0.57
N ALA A 422 12.19 -12.61 0.73
CA ALA A 422 13.17 -13.17 1.64
C ALA A 422 12.66 -13.23 3.09
N ALA A 423 13.29 -14.09 3.88
CA ALA A 423 13.08 -14.17 5.33
C ALA A 423 14.43 -14.06 6.03
N HIS A 424 14.55 -13.07 6.91
CA HIS A 424 15.75 -12.82 7.70
C HIS A 424 15.46 -13.00 9.18
N HIS A 425 16.37 -13.68 9.88
CA HIS A 425 16.33 -13.80 11.33
C HIS A 425 17.52 -13.10 11.95
N TYR A 426 17.26 -12.11 12.81
CA TYR A 426 18.28 -11.32 13.47
C TYR A 426 18.51 -11.85 14.88
N GLN A 427 19.77 -12.10 15.25
CA GLN A 427 20.11 -12.63 16.56
C GLN A 427 21.38 -11.96 17.12
N PRO A 428 21.37 -11.52 18.40
CA PRO A 428 22.49 -10.78 18.98
C PRO A 428 23.83 -11.53 19.00
N ASP A 429 23.81 -12.85 19.11
CA ASP A 429 25.05 -13.67 19.15
C ASP A 429 25.77 -13.76 17.80
N ARG A 430 25.08 -13.44 16.70
CA ARG A 430 25.65 -13.28 15.36
C ARG A 430 26.00 -11.84 15.03
N ALA A 431 25.59 -10.89 15.86
CA ALA A 431 25.65 -9.46 15.58
C ALA A 431 26.88 -8.79 16.19
N VAL A 432 27.29 -7.67 15.59
CA VAL A 432 28.30 -6.77 16.18
C VAL A 432 27.66 -5.87 17.23
N PHE A 433 26.50 -5.27 16.91
CA PHE A 433 25.67 -4.61 17.91
C PHE A 433 24.80 -5.65 18.62
N GLN A 434 24.96 -5.86 19.93
CA GLN A 434 24.32 -6.99 20.64
C GLN A 434 23.18 -6.59 21.59
N ASP A 435 22.87 -5.31 21.74
CA ASP A 435 21.85 -4.85 22.69
C ASP A 435 20.44 -4.91 22.10
N PHE A 436 19.96 -6.12 21.79
CA PHE A 436 18.60 -6.35 21.29
C PHE A 436 18.08 -7.77 21.62
N ASP A 437 16.78 -8.02 21.45
CA ASP A 437 16.18 -9.35 21.51
C ASP A 437 16.01 -9.89 20.06
N PRO A 438 16.10 -11.20 19.79
CA PRO A 438 15.93 -11.76 18.44
C PRO A 438 14.59 -11.39 17.80
N PHE A 439 14.58 -11.14 16.49
CA PHE A 439 13.38 -10.80 15.73
C PHE A 439 13.44 -11.28 14.29
N TRP A 440 12.28 -11.28 13.63
CA TRP A 440 12.12 -11.63 12.22
C TRP A 440 11.81 -10.42 11.36
N GLU A 441 12.40 -10.40 10.17
CA GLU A 441 12.01 -9.54 9.05
C GLU A 441 11.59 -10.42 7.87
N PHE A 442 10.50 -10.05 7.22
CA PHE A 442 10.04 -10.69 5.99
C PHE A 442 9.88 -9.65 4.89
N VAL A 443 10.54 -9.90 3.77
CA VAL A 443 10.54 -9.05 2.57
C VAL A 443 9.59 -9.66 1.55
N ALA A 444 8.70 -8.85 0.97
CA ALA A 444 7.84 -9.29 -0.14
C ALA A 444 7.64 -8.18 -1.18
N GLY A 445 7.96 -8.53 -2.42
CA GLY A 445 7.80 -7.69 -3.60
C GLY A 445 8.55 -8.31 -4.80
N PRO A 446 8.38 -7.77 -6.02
CA PRO A 446 7.46 -6.71 -6.36
C PRO A 446 6.06 -7.26 -6.69
N LEU A 447 5.06 -6.38 -6.72
CA LEU A 447 3.70 -6.73 -7.14
C LEU A 447 3.56 -6.82 -8.67
N ASN A 448 3.97 -5.76 -9.37
CA ASN A 448 3.94 -5.70 -10.82
C ASN A 448 4.99 -4.71 -11.32
N ALA A 449 6.24 -4.92 -10.92
CA ALA A 449 7.40 -4.18 -11.35
C ALA A 449 8.48 -5.14 -11.84
N GLY A 450 9.58 -4.64 -12.38
CA GLY A 450 10.70 -5.50 -12.78
C GLY A 450 11.31 -6.14 -11.53
N SER A 451 11.65 -7.44 -11.54
CA SER A 451 12.25 -8.07 -10.35
C SER A 451 13.76 -7.82 -10.29
N PHE A 452 14.31 -7.62 -9.09
CA PHE A 452 15.74 -7.33 -8.84
C PHE A 452 16.33 -8.21 -7.73
N GLY A 453 17.62 -7.99 -7.46
CA GLY A 453 18.32 -8.60 -6.35
C GLY A 453 19.07 -9.89 -6.73
N PRO A 454 19.53 -10.66 -5.74
CA PRO A 454 19.43 -10.33 -4.32
C PRO A 454 20.42 -9.25 -3.88
N ASN A 455 20.06 -8.52 -2.84
CA ASN A 455 20.92 -7.53 -2.22
C ASN A 455 21.81 -8.18 -1.14
N VAL A 456 22.91 -7.52 -0.80
CA VAL A 456 23.85 -8.01 0.21
C VAL A 456 23.35 -7.66 1.62
N LEU A 457 23.41 -8.62 2.53
CA LEU A 457 23.11 -8.39 3.95
C LEU A 457 24.30 -7.76 4.68
N ASP A 458 24.00 -6.75 5.48
CA ASP A 458 24.91 -6.10 6.43
C ASP A 458 24.93 -6.86 7.77
N LYS A 459 26.11 -7.10 8.32
CA LYS A 459 26.28 -7.91 9.54
C LYS A 459 26.11 -7.14 10.86
N THR A 460 25.88 -5.83 10.84
CA THR A 460 25.75 -4.99 12.05
C THR A 460 24.79 -5.61 13.07
N PHE A 461 23.63 -6.07 12.61
CA PHE A 461 22.58 -6.69 13.44
C PHE A 461 22.50 -8.22 13.32
N GLY A 462 23.52 -8.87 12.74
CA GLY A 462 23.65 -10.33 12.67
C GLY A 462 22.51 -11.09 11.96
N PRO A 463 22.02 -10.64 10.78
CA PRO A 463 20.99 -11.37 10.05
C PRO A 463 21.48 -12.75 9.59
N GLU A 464 20.59 -13.72 9.67
CA GLU A 464 20.68 -14.99 8.95
C GLU A 464 19.70 -14.95 7.77
N LEU A 465 20.20 -15.25 6.55
CA LEU A 465 19.36 -15.45 5.37
C LEU A 465 18.71 -16.85 5.43
N VAL A 466 17.50 -16.92 5.97
CA VAL A 466 16.79 -18.19 6.16
C VAL A 466 16.13 -18.66 4.87
N PHE A 467 15.62 -17.72 4.07
CA PHE A 467 15.03 -18.00 2.77
C PHE A 467 15.20 -16.80 1.83
N GLN A 468 15.36 -17.10 0.54
CA GLN A 468 15.39 -16.10 -0.52
C GLN A 468 14.90 -16.69 -1.84
N LYS A 469 14.10 -15.93 -2.58
CA LYS A 469 13.78 -16.25 -3.98
C LYS A 469 13.86 -14.97 -4.81
N ALA A 470 14.98 -14.81 -5.51
CA ALA A 470 15.31 -13.66 -6.35
C ALA A 470 15.48 -14.09 -7.82
N PRO A 471 15.26 -13.18 -8.78
CA PRO A 471 15.40 -13.49 -10.20
C PRO A 471 16.85 -13.80 -10.59
N PRO A 472 17.07 -14.53 -11.70
CA PRO A 472 18.41 -14.86 -12.19
C PRO A 472 19.13 -13.68 -12.87
N ALA A 473 18.42 -12.59 -13.14
CA ALA A 473 18.94 -11.36 -13.75
C ALA A 473 18.21 -10.15 -13.19
N GLN A 474 18.81 -8.96 -13.31
CA GLN A 474 18.18 -7.72 -12.90
C GLN A 474 17.07 -7.32 -13.88
N ASN A 475 16.02 -6.67 -13.37
CA ASN A 475 14.88 -6.18 -14.13
C ASN A 475 14.18 -7.26 -14.98
N THR A 476 14.04 -8.49 -14.47
CA THR A 476 13.26 -9.52 -15.19
C THR A 476 11.78 -9.18 -15.17
N SER A 477 11.09 -9.50 -16.27
CA SER A 477 9.67 -9.16 -16.39
C SER A 477 8.78 -10.00 -15.45
N PRO A 478 7.51 -9.59 -15.22
CA PRO A 478 6.55 -10.44 -14.51
C PRO A 478 6.36 -11.83 -15.13
N PHE A 479 6.72 -12.04 -16.40
CA PHE A 479 6.71 -13.36 -17.01
C PHE A 479 7.73 -14.33 -16.43
N ALA A 480 8.77 -13.84 -15.78
CA ALA A 480 9.79 -14.66 -15.14
C ALA A 480 9.31 -15.35 -13.86
N GLY A 481 8.16 -14.95 -13.30
CA GLY A 481 7.56 -15.59 -12.12
C GLY A 481 8.18 -15.18 -10.78
N TYR A 482 8.78 -13.99 -10.71
CA TYR A 482 9.41 -13.42 -9.51
C TYR A 482 8.63 -12.22 -8.96
N GLN A 483 7.30 -12.28 -9.04
CA GLN A 483 6.40 -11.36 -8.34
C GLN A 483 5.93 -12.05 -7.08
N PHE A 484 5.93 -11.35 -5.95
CA PHE A 484 5.67 -11.94 -4.65
C PHE A 484 4.81 -11.04 -3.79
N PHE A 485 4.04 -11.65 -2.89
CA PHE A 485 3.39 -10.99 -1.77
C PHE A 485 3.51 -11.87 -0.52
N GLY A 486 3.43 -11.24 0.64
CA GLY A 486 3.41 -11.93 1.92
C GLY A 486 1.99 -12.15 2.43
N GLU A 487 1.78 -13.26 3.15
CA GLU A 487 0.54 -13.56 3.87
C GLU A 487 0.86 -13.87 5.33
N VAL A 488 0.15 -13.22 6.25
CA VAL A 488 0.22 -13.49 7.68
C VAL A 488 -1.11 -14.06 8.15
N ASN A 489 -1.04 -15.16 8.90
CA ASN A 489 -2.18 -15.73 9.63
C ASN A 489 -1.85 -15.75 11.12
N ILE A 490 -2.75 -15.25 11.97
CA ILE A 490 -2.63 -15.34 13.43
C ILE A 490 -3.79 -16.18 13.95
N ASP A 491 -3.49 -17.29 14.64
CA ASP A 491 -4.48 -18.20 15.20
C ASP A 491 -5.16 -17.57 16.43
N GLY A 492 -6.48 -17.48 16.43
CA GLY A 492 -7.26 -16.85 17.49
C GLY A 492 -7.15 -17.55 18.84
N GLN A 493 -6.89 -18.86 18.86
CA GLN A 493 -6.84 -19.66 20.08
C GLN A 493 -5.45 -19.64 20.68
N THR A 494 -4.42 -19.99 19.90
CA THR A 494 -3.05 -20.13 20.38
C THR A 494 -2.31 -18.80 20.37
N GLY A 495 -2.67 -17.87 19.48
CA GLY A 495 -1.91 -16.66 19.20
C GLY A 495 -0.71 -16.89 18.27
N ASP A 496 -0.48 -18.12 17.79
CA ASP A 496 0.61 -18.41 16.85
C ASP A 496 0.46 -17.59 15.56
N MET A 497 1.57 -17.00 15.11
CA MET A 497 1.64 -16.34 13.81
C MET A 497 2.29 -17.27 12.79
N SER A 498 1.73 -17.38 11.60
CA SER A 498 2.35 -18.05 10.45
C SER A 498 2.51 -17.03 9.33
N VAL A 499 3.73 -16.88 8.85
CA VAL A 499 4.10 -15.96 7.78
C VAL A 499 4.49 -16.76 6.55
N ALA A 500 3.81 -16.56 5.44
CA ALA A 500 4.09 -17.20 4.16
C ALA A 500 4.49 -16.17 3.11
N LEU A 501 5.49 -16.50 2.29
CA LEU A 501 5.83 -15.76 1.08
C LEU A 501 5.19 -16.49 -0.10
N ARG A 502 4.43 -15.79 -0.92
CA ARG A 502 3.64 -16.35 -2.02
C ARG A 502 4.04 -15.72 -3.34
N ASP A 503 4.00 -16.51 -4.40
CA ASP A 503 4.26 -16.04 -5.77
C ASP A 503 3.01 -15.41 -6.44
N LEU A 504 3.17 -15.00 -7.69
CA LEU A 504 2.14 -14.39 -8.55
C LEU A 504 0.81 -15.15 -8.59
N ASP A 505 0.85 -16.48 -8.45
CA ASP A 505 -0.34 -17.34 -8.52
C ASP A 505 -0.86 -17.72 -7.12
N GLY A 506 -0.30 -17.12 -6.06
CA GLY A 506 -0.69 -17.34 -4.67
C GLY A 506 -0.13 -18.60 -4.04
N VAL A 507 0.81 -19.28 -4.69
CA VAL A 507 1.46 -20.49 -4.17
C VAL A 507 2.52 -20.10 -3.15
N SER A 508 2.49 -20.72 -1.97
CA SER A 508 3.52 -20.48 -0.96
C SER A 508 4.85 -21.09 -1.42
N VAL A 509 5.89 -20.25 -1.42
CA VAL A 509 7.28 -20.66 -1.70
C VAL A 509 8.11 -20.80 -0.42
N PHE A 510 7.59 -20.25 0.68
CA PHE A 510 8.17 -20.34 2.02
C PHE A 510 7.08 -20.10 3.07
N GLU A 511 7.22 -20.74 4.23
CA GLU A 511 6.37 -20.53 5.40
C GLU A 511 7.20 -20.63 6.69
N ARG A 512 6.93 -19.72 7.63
CA ARG A 512 7.52 -19.70 8.96
C ARG A 512 6.45 -19.52 10.02
N LYS A 513 6.39 -20.47 10.96
CA LYS A 513 5.58 -20.36 12.17
C LYS A 513 6.37 -19.70 13.29
N LEU A 514 5.76 -18.73 13.96
CA LEU A 514 6.28 -17.97 15.09
C LEU A 514 5.34 -18.17 16.28
N GLN A 515 5.93 -18.52 17.42
CA GLN A 515 5.19 -18.69 18.67
C GLN A 515 5.25 -17.39 19.48
N PRO A 516 4.15 -17.00 20.13
CA PRO A 516 4.16 -15.89 21.08
C PRO A 516 5.17 -16.12 22.19
N THR A 517 5.81 -15.06 22.63
CA THR A 517 6.65 -15.12 23.82
C THR A 517 5.77 -15.41 25.04
N VAL A 518 5.99 -16.53 25.72
CA VAL A 518 5.23 -16.88 26.94
C VAL A 518 5.62 -15.91 28.06
N GLU A 519 4.66 -15.12 28.55
CA GLU A 519 4.83 -14.43 29.82
C GLU A 519 4.90 -15.47 30.94
N ILE A 520 6.08 -15.66 31.55
CA ILE A 520 6.14 -16.19 32.90
C ILE A 520 5.57 -15.08 33.79
N SER A 521 4.26 -15.11 33.99
CA SER A 521 3.55 -14.21 34.90
C SER A 521 4.31 -14.19 36.22
N ARG A 522 4.87 -13.03 36.57
CA ARG A 522 5.40 -12.80 37.92
C ARG A 522 4.22 -12.95 38.87
N ILE A 523 4.17 -14.08 39.57
CA ILE A 523 3.43 -14.19 40.82
C ILE A 523 4.09 -13.15 41.75
N VAL A 524 3.41 -12.02 41.96
CA VAL A 524 3.71 -11.08 43.03
C VAL A 524 2.56 -11.14 44.02
#